data_AF-A0A3A9EN70-F1
#
_entry.id   AF-A0A3A9EN70-F1
#
_cell.length_a   1.000
_cell.length_b   1.000
_cell.length_c   1.000
_cell.angle_alpha   90.00
_cell.angle_beta   90.00
_cell.angle_gamma   90.00
#
_symmetry.space_group_name_H-M   'P 1'
#
loop_
_entity.id
_entity.type
_entity.pdbx_description
1 polymer ?
#
loop_
_entity_poly.entity_id
_entity_poly.type
_entity_poly.pdbx_seq_one_letter_code
_entity_poly.pdbx_strand_id
1 'polypeptide(L)'
;MAFVFYDVFSMLCKKKGESESKAVEGNDVQLNRSAVVKWKKGSTPEMATIQKLAAHFSVSTDYLIGTDSAAQLDVALFKVQDSLRLWGAKLDFAENEEQRAEAEKEIKQLTKEQERLKAEISESKKAPAQEGERKPDIEELKLALFGGDGEVTDEMWEEALFAAEMIKARYKRKKAQDE
;
A
#
# COMPACT_ATOMS: atom_id res chain seq x y z
N MET A 1 -3.27 15.36 -17.04
CA MET A 1 -2.89 13.98 -17.41
C MET A 1 -4.00 13.08 -16.88
N ALA A 2 -4.66 12.28 -17.72
CA ALA A 2 -5.62 11.29 -17.22
C ALA A 2 -4.82 10.08 -16.74
N PHE A 3 -4.78 9.85 -15.43
CA PHE A 3 -4.18 8.65 -14.86
C PHE A 3 -5.17 7.50 -15.05
N VAL A 4 -4.69 6.38 -15.58
CA VAL A 4 -5.52 5.21 -15.83
C VAL A 4 -5.08 4.11 -14.87
N PHE A 5 -6.00 3.23 -14.49
CA PHE A 5 -5.76 1.97 -13.78
C PHE A 5 -4.41 1.30 -14.13
N TYR A 6 -4.05 1.25 -15.42
CA TYR A 6 -2.81 0.61 -15.87
C TYR A 6 -1.54 1.28 -15.33
N ASP A 7 -1.51 2.60 -15.19
CA ASP A 7 -0.35 3.32 -14.63
C ASP A 7 -0.11 2.91 -13.18
N VAL A 8 -1.18 2.87 -12.37
CA VAL A 8 -1.13 2.45 -10.96
C VAL A 8 -0.72 0.97 -10.89
N PHE A 9 -1.33 0.11 -11.70
CA PHE A 9 -1.01 -1.31 -11.74
C PHE A 9 0.46 -1.57 -12.11
N SER A 10 0.99 -0.94 -13.15
CA SER A 10 2.39 -1.11 -13.57
C SER A 10 3.36 -0.58 -12.52
N MET A 11 3.04 0.55 -11.88
CA MET A 11 3.82 1.06 -10.75
C MET A 11 3.87 0.05 -9.60
N LEU A 12 2.72 -0.50 -9.19
CA LEU A 12 2.63 -1.48 -8.09
C LEU A 12 3.40 -2.76 -8.41
N CYS A 13 3.33 -3.27 -9.64
CA CYS A 13 4.11 -4.41 -10.10
C CYS A 13 5.62 -4.16 -9.95
N LYS A 14 6.11 -3.01 -10.45
CA LYS A 14 7.52 -2.64 -10.37
C LYS A 14 7.98 -2.44 -8.92
N LYS A 15 7.14 -1.85 -8.06
CA LYS A 15 7.43 -1.66 -6.63
C LYS A 15 7.53 -3.00 -5.88
N LYS A 16 6.68 -3.98 -6.22
CA LYS A 16 6.71 -5.34 -5.66
C LYS A 16 7.82 -6.21 -6.26
N GLY A 17 8.45 -5.79 -7.35
CA GLY A 17 9.48 -6.56 -8.06
C GLY A 17 8.90 -7.71 -8.90
N GLU A 18 7.63 -7.61 -9.30
CA GLU A 18 6.96 -8.60 -10.14
C GLU A 18 6.69 -8.02 -11.53
N SER A 19 6.71 -8.88 -12.57
CA SER A 19 6.28 -8.47 -13.90
C SER A 19 4.75 -8.37 -13.96
N GLU A 20 4.22 -7.53 -14.85
CA GLU A 20 2.76 -7.38 -15.02
C GLU A 20 2.08 -8.74 -15.33
N SER A 21 2.75 -9.58 -16.12
CA SER A 21 2.31 -10.95 -16.41
C SER A 21 2.30 -11.84 -15.17
N LYS A 22 3.31 -11.75 -14.30
CA LYS A 22 3.38 -12.54 -13.08
C LYS A 22 2.30 -12.12 -12.08
N ALA A 23 2.01 -10.83 -11.98
CA ALA A 23 0.98 -10.30 -11.07
C ALA A 23 -0.43 -10.81 -11.44
N VAL A 24 -0.73 -10.99 -12.74
CA VAL A 24 -2.04 -11.51 -13.17
C VAL A 24 -2.14 -13.03 -13.12
N GLU A 25 -1.02 -13.75 -13.23
CA GLU A 25 -0.97 -15.21 -13.19
C GLU A 25 -0.94 -15.82 -11.79
N GLY A 26 -0.71 -14.98 -10.76
CA GLY A 26 -0.69 -15.43 -9.37
C GLY A 26 -1.97 -16.18 -8.97
N ASN A 27 -1.84 -17.08 -7.99
CA ASN A 27 -2.92 -17.94 -7.51
C ASN A 27 -4.21 -17.19 -7.15
N ASP A 28 -4.10 -15.92 -6.75
CA ASP A 28 -5.22 -15.10 -6.30
C ASP A 28 -6.02 -14.45 -7.46
N VAL A 29 -5.35 -14.18 -8.58
CA VAL A 29 -5.93 -13.42 -9.70
C VAL A 29 -6.31 -14.34 -10.87
N GLN A 30 -5.42 -15.28 -11.24
CA GLN A 30 -5.61 -16.29 -12.30
C GLN A 30 -6.18 -15.73 -13.61
N LEU A 31 -5.60 -14.65 -14.12
CA LEU A 31 -5.99 -14.04 -15.38
C LEU A 31 -4.99 -14.32 -16.50
N ASN A 32 -5.49 -14.36 -17.73
CA ASN A 32 -4.65 -14.50 -18.92
C ASN A 32 -3.81 -13.23 -19.14
N ARG A 33 -2.52 -13.40 -19.46
CA ARG A 33 -1.59 -12.32 -19.86
C ARG A 33 -2.15 -11.38 -20.94
N SER A 34 -3.02 -11.89 -21.81
CA SER A 34 -3.67 -11.08 -22.86
C SER A 34 -4.56 -9.94 -22.32
N ALA A 35 -5.05 -10.04 -21.08
CA ALA A 35 -5.80 -8.98 -20.42
C ALA A 35 -4.94 -7.72 -20.19
N VAL A 36 -3.68 -7.89 -19.81
CA VAL A 36 -2.73 -6.79 -19.55
C VAL A 36 -2.52 -5.94 -20.80
N VAL A 37 -2.47 -6.55 -21.98
CA VAL A 37 -2.32 -5.83 -23.25
C VAL A 37 -3.51 -4.91 -23.52
N LYS A 38 -4.72 -5.32 -23.15
CA LYS A 38 -5.93 -4.49 -23.26
C LYS A 38 -5.87 -3.32 -22.27
N TRP A 39 -5.43 -3.59 -21.04
CA TRP A 39 -5.30 -2.54 -20.02
C TRP A 39 -4.26 -1.49 -20.40
N LYS A 40 -3.14 -1.90 -20.99
CA LYS A 40 -2.13 -0.99 -21.53
C LYS A 40 -2.68 -0.07 -22.63
N LYS A 41 -3.71 -0.50 -23.35
CA LYS A 41 -4.43 0.30 -24.37
C LYS A 41 -5.52 1.20 -23.78
N GLY A 42 -5.69 1.21 -22.46
CA GLY A 42 -6.66 2.06 -21.76
C GLY A 42 -7.98 1.37 -21.41
N SER A 43 -8.11 0.04 -21.57
CA SER A 43 -9.27 -0.67 -21.05
C SER A 43 -9.19 -0.83 -19.52
N THR A 44 -10.26 -0.51 -18.81
CA THR A 44 -10.37 -0.83 -17.38
C THR A 44 -10.90 -2.26 -17.21
N PRO A 45 -10.32 -3.09 -16.32
CA PRO A 45 -10.86 -4.42 -16.03
C PRO A 45 -12.23 -4.37 -15.34
N GLU A 46 -12.86 -5.53 -15.25
CA GLU A 46 -14.10 -5.70 -14.49
C GLU A 46 -13.86 -5.52 -12.98
N MET A 47 -14.89 -5.05 -12.26
CA MET A 47 -14.82 -4.78 -10.80
C MET A 47 -14.31 -5.99 -10.00
N ALA A 48 -14.74 -7.20 -10.34
CA ALA A 48 -14.28 -8.42 -9.68
C ALA A 48 -12.75 -8.64 -9.82
N THR A 49 -12.18 -8.25 -10.96
CA THR A 49 -10.72 -8.30 -11.18
C THR A 49 -10.01 -7.22 -10.38
N ILE A 50 -10.57 -6.02 -10.32
CA ILE A 50 -9.99 -4.90 -9.56
C ILE A 50 -9.89 -5.29 -8.09
N GLN A 51 -10.94 -5.89 -7.50
CA GLN A 51 -10.92 -6.33 -6.10
C GLN A 51 -9.82 -7.38 -5.83
N LYS A 52 -9.64 -8.36 -6.72
CA LYS A 52 -8.58 -9.37 -6.60
C LYS A 52 -7.18 -8.74 -6.67
N LEU A 53 -6.97 -7.82 -7.62
CA LEU A 53 -5.70 -7.12 -7.76
C LEU A 53 -5.44 -6.19 -6.57
N ALA A 54 -6.46 -5.48 -6.08
CA ALA A 54 -6.37 -4.63 -4.90
C ALA A 54 -5.94 -5.44 -3.67
N ALA A 55 -6.52 -6.63 -3.49
CA ALA A 55 -6.11 -7.58 -2.45
C ALA A 55 -4.66 -8.07 -2.63
N HIS A 56 -4.24 -8.41 -3.86
CA HIS A 56 -2.85 -8.85 -4.16
C HIS A 56 -1.78 -7.82 -3.81
N PHE A 57 -2.12 -6.53 -3.95
CA PHE A 57 -1.23 -5.41 -3.62
C PHE A 57 -1.48 -4.81 -2.24
N SER A 58 -2.49 -5.30 -1.51
CA SER A 58 -2.93 -4.76 -0.22
C SER A 58 -3.24 -3.25 -0.27
N VAL A 59 -3.90 -2.80 -1.34
CA VAL A 59 -4.34 -1.41 -1.54
C VAL A 59 -5.87 -1.35 -1.66
N SER A 60 -6.46 -0.16 -1.56
CA SER A 60 -7.89 0.02 -1.83
C SER A 60 -8.21 -0.10 -3.33
N THR A 61 -9.46 -0.48 -3.64
CA THR A 61 -9.98 -0.49 -5.02
C THR A 61 -9.84 0.88 -5.67
N ASP A 62 -10.15 1.95 -4.92
CA ASP A 62 -10.07 3.35 -5.37
C ASP A 62 -8.64 3.79 -5.68
N TYR A 63 -7.70 3.37 -4.84
CA TYR A 63 -6.28 3.58 -5.09
C TYR A 63 -5.86 2.92 -6.41
N LEU A 64 -6.21 1.65 -6.60
CA LEU A 64 -5.82 0.88 -7.78
C LEU A 64 -6.38 1.45 -9.10
N ILE A 65 -7.60 1.96 -9.10
CA ILE A 65 -8.20 2.57 -10.30
C ILE A 65 -7.72 4.01 -10.53
N GLY A 66 -7.03 4.62 -9.56
CA GLY A 66 -6.49 5.98 -9.64
C GLY A 66 -7.50 7.08 -9.36
N THR A 67 -8.63 6.77 -8.70
CA THR A 67 -9.59 7.79 -8.23
C THR A 67 -9.07 8.52 -7.00
N ASP A 68 -8.21 7.88 -6.22
CA ASP A 68 -7.53 8.48 -5.09
C ASP A 68 -6.43 9.47 -5.52
N SER A 69 -6.42 10.66 -4.91
CA SER A 69 -5.35 11.65 -5.11
C SER A 69 -3.99 11.13 -4.66
N ALA A 70 -3.92 10.30 -3.62
CA ALA A 70 -2.67 9.69 -3.19
C ALA A 70 -2.09 8.77 -4.27
N ALA A 71 -2.93 7.97 -4.93
CA ALA A 71 -2.51 7.12 -6.06
C ALA A 71 -1.96 7.95 -7.22
N GLN A 72 -2.58 9.08 -7.55
CA GLN A 72 -2.12 9.97 -8.62
C GLN A 72 -0.76 10.58 -8.31
N LEU A 73 -0.54 11.02 -7.06
CA LEU A 73 0.73 11.55 -6.61
C LEU A 73 1.83 10.48 -6.60
N ASP A 74 1.53 9.27 -6.11
CA ASP A 74 2.48 8.15 -6.10
C ASP A 74 2.89 7.76 -7.53
N VAL A 75 1.93 7.71 -8.47
CA VAL A 75 2.23 7.45 -9.89
C VAL A 75 3.08 8.56 -10.50
N ALA A 76 2.77 9.83 -10.22
CA ALA A 76 3.56 10.95 -10.70
C ALA A 76 5.00 10.88 -10.18
N LEU A 77 5.17 10.64 -8.87
CA LEU A 77 6.48 10.50 -8.24
C LEU A 77 7.25 9.32 -8.82
N PHE A 78 6.58 8.20 -9.07
CA PHE A 78 7.20 7.03 -9.69
C PHE A 78 7.70 7.32 -11.11
N LYS A 79 6.91 8.02 -11.94
CA LYS A 79 7.32 8.43 -13.29
C LYS A 79 8.53 9.36 -13.26
N VAL A 80 8.55 10.32 -12.34
CA VAL A 80 9.71 11.22 -12.15
C VAL A 80 10.96 10.43 -11.74
N GLN A 81 10.83 9.44 -10.84
CA GLN A 81 11.96 8.60 -10.44
C GLN A 81 12.51 7.74 -11.61
N ASP A 82 11.64 7.14 -12.42
CA ASP A 82 12.08 6.37 -13.59
C ASP A 82 12.75 7.29 -14.64
N SER A 83 12.22 8.49 -14.86
CA SER A 83 12.85 9.51 -15.70
C SER A 83 14.22 9.94 -15.19
N LEU A 84 14.38 10.17 -13.88
CA LEU A 84 15.67 10.50 -13.27
C LEU A 84 16.69 9.38 -13.51
N ARG A 85 16.28 8.12 -13.38
CA ARG A 85 17.14 6.97 -13.68
C ARG A 85 17.57 6.95 -15.15
N LEU A 86 16.64 7.16 -16.08
CA LEU A 86 16.92 7.19 -17.52
C LEU A 86 17.86 8.35 -17.89
N TRP A 87 17.63 9.54 -17.33
CA TRP A 87 18.47 10.70 -17.58
C TRP A 87 19.84 10.60 -16.90
N GLY A 88 19.93 9.97 -15.73
CA GLY A 88 21.21 9.61 -15.12
C GLY A 88 22.04 8.70 -16.01
N ALA A 89 21.41 7.65 -16.57
CA ALA A 89 22.08 6.79 -17.55
C ALA A 89 22.51 7.58 -18.81
N LYS A 90 21.67 8.48 -19.33
CA LYS A 90 22.06 9.33 -20.47
C LYS A 90 23.25 10.23 -20.14
N LEU A 91 23.34 10.75 -18.91
CA LEU A 91 24.47 11.55 -18.46
C LEU A 91 25.77 10.73 -18.44
N ASP A 92 25.72 9.49 -17.95
CA ASP A 92 26.87 8.57 -17.93
C ASP A 92 27.40 8.25 -19.33
N PHE A 93 26.50 8.11 -20.31
CA PHE A 93 26.83 7.82 -21.71
C PHE A 93 26.95 9.08 -22.60
N ALA A 94 26.98 10.28 -22.02
CA ALA A 94 27.06 11.51 -22.80
C ALA A 94 28.45 11.68 -23.43
N GLU A 95 28.48 11.80 -24.76
CA GLU A 95 29.68 11.86 -25.60
C GLU A 95 30.22 13.28 -25.75
N ASN A 96 29.38 14.30 -25.51
CA ASN A 96 29.76 15.70 -25.63
C ASN A 96 29.19 16.55 -24.48
N GLU A 97 29.71 17.78 -24.37
CA GLU A 97 29.35 18.72 -23.30
C GLU A 97 27.90 19.20 -23.42
N GLU A 98 27.34 19.26 -24.63
CA GLU A 98 25.95 19.65 -24.86
C GLU A 98 24.97 18.60 -24.32
N GLN A 99 25.21 17.32 -24.62
CA GLN A 99 24.44 16.18 -24.11
C GLN A 99 24.52 16.10 -22.57
N ARG A 100 25.72 16.36 -22.00
CA ARG A 100 25.90 16.44 -20.53
C ARG A 100 25.06 17.57 -19.95
N ALA A 101 25.18 18.78 -20.50
CA ALA A 101 24.45 19.93 -20.02
C ALA A 101 22.93 19.78 -20.16
N GLU A 102 22.44 19.16 -21.24
CA GLU A 102 21.03 18.81 -21.42
C GLU A 102 20.57 17.83 -20.34
N ALA A 103 21.31 16.74 -20.14
CA ALA A 103 20.97 15.74 -19.13
C ALA A 103 21.01 16.32 -17.70
N GLU A 104 22.00 17.13 -17.36
CA GLU A 104 22.08 17.82 -16.06
C GLU A 104 20.91 18.79 -15.83
N LYS A 105 20.55 19.58 -16.85
CA LYS A 105 19.39 20.48 -16.77
C LYS A 105 18.12 19.71 -16.49
N GLU A 106 17.89 18.61 -17.20
CA GLU A 106 16.69 17.80 -17.04
C GLU A 106 16.68 17.09 -15.68
N ILE A 107 17.80 16.51 -15.24
CA ILE A 107 17.95 15.91 -13.91
C ILE A 107 17.64 16.94 -12.83
N LYS A 108 18.12 18.18 -12.96
CA LYS A 108 17.85 19.26 -12.01
C LYS A 108 16.35 19.62 -11.97
N GLN A 109 15.69 19.69 -13.13
CA GLN A 109 14.24 19.94 -13.19
C GLN A 109 13.45 18.81 -12.54
N LEU A 110 13.75 17.56 -12.90
CA LEU A 110 13.11 16.37 -12.36
C LEU A 110 13.35 16.21 -10.85
N THR A 111 14.53 16.57 -10.34
CA THR A 111 14.83 16.53 -8.90
C THR A 111 13.95 17.51 -8.13
N LYS A 112 13.78 18.74 -8.65
CA LYS A 112 12.87 19.73 -8.07
C LYS A 112 11.42 19.26 -8.10
N GLU A 113 11.00 18.59 -9.17
CA GLU A 113 9.67 17.99 -9.27
C GLU A 113 9.50 16.84 -8.28
N GLN A 114 10.51 15.99 -8.11
CA GLN A 114 10.52 14.91 -7.13
C GLN A 114 10.36 15.44 -5.71
N GLU A 115 11.07 16.52 -5.35
CA GLU A 115 10.96 17.17 -4.05
C GLU A 115 9.56 17.76 -3.82
N ARG A 116 9.00 18.44 -4.84
CA ARG A 116 7.63 18.97 -4.78
C ARG A 116 6.61 17.86 -4.54
N LEU A 117 6.67 16.78 -5.32
CA LEU A 117 5.74 15.65 -5.18
C LEU A 117 5.90 14.95 -3.82
N LYS A 118 7.13 14.79 -3.32
CA LYS A 118 7.37 14.26 -1.97
C LYS A 118 6.76 15.14 -0.88
N ALA A 119 6.86 16.47 -1.01
CA ALA A 119 6.24 17.40 -0.08
C ALA A 119 4.71 17.27 -0.10
N GLU A 120 4.10 17.23 -1.29
CA GLU A 120 2.65 17.08 -1.47
C GLU A 120 2.13 15.75 -0.91
N ILE A 121 2.86 14.64 -1.11
CA ILE A 121 2.55 13.34 -0.51
C ILE A 121 2.66 13.38 1.03
N SER A 122 3.65 14.10 1.56
CA SER A 122 3.82 14.23 3.02
C SER A 122 2.69 15.04 3.66
N GLU A 123 2.09 15.98 2.92
CA GLU A 123 0.94 16.77 3.36
C GLU A 123 -0.37 15.98 3.21
N SER A 124 -0.54 15.20 2.13
CA SER A 124 -1.74 14.37 1.93
C SER A 124 -1.84 13.23 2.96
N LYS A 125 -0.71 12.65 3.38
CA LYS A 125 -0.66 11.64 4.46
C LYS A 125 -0.91 12.20 5.86
N LYS A 126 -0.87 13.52 6.06
CA LYS A 126 -1.20 14.18 7.34
C LYS A 126 -2.70 14.43 7.52
N ALA A 127 -3.51 14.23 6.48
CA ALA A 127 -4.96 14.12 6.59
C ALA A 127 -5.32 12.63 6.77
N PRO A 128 -6.20 12.26 7.70
CA PRO A 128 -6.32 10.87 8.15
C PRO A 128 -7.07 10.04 7.09
N ALA A 129 -6.33 9.40 6.20
CA ALA A 129 -6.83 8.25 5.46
C ALA A 129 -6.63 7.03 6.36
N GLN A 130 -7.72 6.48 6.91
CA GLN A 130 -7.73 5.19 7.58
C GLN A 130 -7.36 4.11 6.56
N GLU A 131 -6.07 3.77 6.51
CA GLU A 131 -5.56 2.67 5.70
C GLU A 131 -5.09 1.55 6.64
N GLY A 132 -5.76 0.41 6.53
CA GLY A 132 -5.15 -0.90 6.72
C GLY A 132 -4.94 -1.38 8.16
N GLU A 133 -5.55 -2.53 8.45
CA GLU A 133 -5.52 -3.28 9.71
C GLU A 133 -6.35 -2.63 10.82
N ARG A 134 -7.63 -3.03 10.92
CA ARG A 134 -8.25 -3.20 12.23
C ARG A 134 -7.39 -4.22 13.00
N LYS A 135 -6.30 -3.77 13.61
CA LYS A 135 -5.96 -4.26 14.94
C LYS A 135 -7.26 -4.05 15.71
N PRO A 136 -7.93 -5.13 16.15
CA PRO A 136 -9.16 -4.95 16.89
C PRO A 136 -8.80 -4.01 18.03
N ASP A 137 -9.45 -2.86 18.03
CA ASP A 137 -9.14 -1.82 19.00
C ASP A 137 -9.30 -2.46 20.38
N ILE A 138 -8.44 -2.10 21.33
CA ILE A 138 -8.51 -2.68 22.68
C ILE A 138 -9.92 -2.44 23.24
N GLU A 139 -10.55 -1.32 22.88
CA GLU A 139 -11.93 -0.99 23.22
C GLU A 139 -12.96 -1.92 22.55
N GLU A 140 -12.76 -2.30 21.28
CA GLU A 140 -13.59 -3.29 20.57
C GLU A 140 -13.44 -4.70 21.18
N LEU A 141 -12.22 -5.07 21.58
CA LEU A 141 -11.94 -6.32 22.29
C LEU A 141 -12.55 -6.33 23.70
N LYS A 142 -12.45 -5.21 24.43
CA LYS A 142 -13.11 -5.02 25.73
C LYS A 142 -14.62 -5.21 25.56
N LEU A 143 -15.24 -4.50 24.63
CA LEU A 143 -16.69 -4.58 24.41
C LEU A 143 -17.14 -6.00 24.02
N ALA A 144 -16.40 -6.67 23.13
CA ALA A 144 -16.70 -8.04 22.71
C ALA A 144 -16.61 -9.05 23.87
N LEU A 145 -15.64 -8.90 24.79
CA LEU A 145 -15.52 -9.79 25.95
C LEU A 145 -16.73 -9.69 26.89
N PHE A 146 -17.31 -8.50 27.02
CA PHE A 146 -18.45 -8.22 27.90
C PHE A 146 -19.82 -8.37 27.21
N GLY A 147 -19.87 -8.94 26.01
CA GLY A 147 -21.12 -9.30 25.34
C GLY A 147 -21.64 -8.27 24.32
N GLY A 148 -20.84 -7.26 23.96
CA GLY A 148 -21.12 -6.39 22.83
C GLY A 148 -22.12 -5.25 23.07
N ASP A 149 -22.74 -5.19 24.26
CA ASP A 149 -23.77 -4.21 24.60
C ASP A 149 -23.44 -3.53 25.94
N GLY A 150 -23.23 -2.21 25.92
CA GLY A 150 -22.94 -1.38 27.10
C GLY A 150 -21.51 -0.79 27.19
N GLU A 151 -21.35 0.28 27.97
CA GLU A 151 -20.05 0.89 28.25
C GLU A 151 -19.24 0.00 29.22
N VAL A 152 -18.03 -0.41 28.83
CA VAL A 152 -17.10 -1.14 29.70
C VAL A 152 -16.18 -0.13 30.39
N THR A 153 -16.35 0.05 31.69
CA THR A 153 -15.47 0.92 32.48
C THR A 153 -14.10 0.27 32.71
N ASP A 154 -13.07 1.09 32.98
CA ASP A 154 -11.73 0.58 33.25
C ASP A 154 -11.68 -0.29 34.52
N GLU A 155 -12.52 -0.01 35.51
CA GLU A 155 -12.65 -0.82 36.75
C GLU A 155 -13.15 -2.24 36.43
N MET A 156 -14.16 -2.37 35.57
CA MET A 156 -14.69 -3.68 35.14
C MET A 156 -13.63 -4.49 34.37
N TRP A 157 -12.79 -3.83 33.59
CA TRP A 157 -11.71 -4.46 32.84
C TRP A 157 -10.59 -4.98 33.76
N GLU A 158 -10.17 -4.17 34.74
CA GLU A 158 -9.17 -4.55 35.75
C GLU A 158 -9.61 -5.81 36.54
N GLU A 159 -10.89 -5.88 36.92
CA GLU A 159 -11.44 -7.07 37.59
C GLU A 159 -11.39 -8.32 36.72
N ALA A 160 -11.70 -8.20 35.42
CA ALA A 160 -11.62 -9.31 34.48
C ALA A 160 -10.18 -9.83 34.32
N LEU A 161 -9.19 -8.93 34.27
CA LEU A 161 -7.78 -9.30 34.24
C LEU A 161 -7.37 -10.05 35.52
N PHE A 162 -7.78 -9.55 36.69
CA PHE A 162 -7.50 -10.20 37.96
C PHE A 162 -8.09 -11.62 38.03
N ALA A 163 -9.33 -11.80 37.58
CA ALA A 163 -9.96 -13.11 37.52
C ALA A 163 -9.20 -14.07 36.59
N ALA A 164 -8.76 -13.60 35.42
CA ALA A 164 -7.96 -14.38 34.48
C ALA A 164 -6.61 -14.83 35.10
N GLU A 165 -5.95 -13.96 35.85
CA GLU A 165 -4.72 -14.30 36.59
C GLU A 165 -4.97 -15.37 37.65
N MET A 166 -6.04 -15.24 38.44
CA MET A 166 -6.41 -16.25 39.44
C MET A 166 -6.67 -17.62 38.81
N ILE A 167 -7.35 -17.67 37.66
CA ILE A 167 -7.60 -18.92 36.93
C ILE A 167 -6.26 -19.54 36.48
N LYS A 168 -5.37 -18.75 35.86
CA LYS A 168 -4.03 -19.22 35.46
C LYS A 168 -3.24 -19.77 36.65
N ALA A 169 -3.29 -19.10 37.79
CA ALA A 169 -2.63 -19.55 39.02
C ALA A 169 -3.19 -20.88 39.53
N ARG A 170 -4.52 -21.06 39.52
CA ARG A 170 -5.18 -22.32 39.90
C ARG A 170 -4.80 -23.47 38.97
N TYR A 171 -4.77 -23.23 37.66
CA TYR A 171 -4.35 -24.24 36.67
C TYR A 171 -2.89 -24.66 36.87
N LYS A 172 -1.97 -23.71 37.11
CA LYS A 172 -0.57 -24.02 37.40
C LYS A 172 -0.41 -24.87 38.66
N ARG A 173 -1.18 -24.57 39.72
CA ARG A 173 -1.15 -25.33 40.98
C ARG A 173 -1.70 -26.75 40.82
N LYS A 174 -2.79 -26.93 40.07
CA LYS A 174 -3.31 -28.27 39.76
C LYS A 174 -2.33 -29.09 38.93
N LYS A 175 -1.77 -28.50 37.88
CA LYS A 175 -0.77 -29.17 37.03
C LYS A 175 0.48 -29.61 37.82
N ALA A 176 0.90 -28.84 38.82
CA ALA A 176 2.01 -29.19 39.71
C ALA A 176 1.66 -30.21 40.82
N GLN A 177 0.39 -30.56 40.98
CA GLN A 177 -0.06 -31.64 41.87
C GLN A 177 -0.31 -32.96 41.12
N ASP A 178 -0.51 -32.89 39.80
CA ASP A 178 -0.78 -34.04 38.92
C ASP A 178 0.51 -34.58 38.23
N GLU A 179 1.69 -34.02 38.54
CA GLU A 179 3.03 -34.34 38.01
C GLU A 179 3.97 -34.76 39.15
#